data_AF-A0A2E0Z6E4-F1
#
_entry.id   AF-A0A2E0Z6E4-F1
#
_cell.length_a   1.000
_cell.length_b   1.000
_cell.length_c   1.000
_cell.angle_alpha   90.00
_cell.angle_beta   90.00
_cell.angle_gamma   90.00
#
_symmetry.space_group_name_H-M   'P 1'
#
loop_
_entity.id
_entity.type
_entity.pdbx_description
1 polymer ?
#
loop_
_entity_poly.entity_id
_entity_poly.type
_entity_poly.pdbx_seq_one_letter_code
_entity_poly.pdbx_strand_id
1 'polypeptide(L)'
;MYAATVNGQRLTFEVIGVWRRNLIMQDRETGTVWQQATGEALYGPHKGTFLELIGGEQTTWHDWITRYPATAVSVEPDNPPRGLLTFSQLEFLLEKFTGSYKTPGLNRNDTRLPSHVEVGGLVLNGASRAYPLSYLRQRETVRDTVGGVPLVVLYDAPNDRLHAYRQTENGRSDFNQPLPIKRQYWLGWSEFHPDTTIFEELP
;
A
#
# COMPACT_ATOMS: atom_id res chain seq x y z
N MET A 1 -0.14 -5.35 3.46
CA MET A 1 -0.80 -6.67 3.35
C MET A 1 -1.81 -6.79 4.48
N TYR A 2 -2.85 -7.62 4.34
CA TYR A 2 -3.89 -7.82 5.36
C TYR A 2 -3.86 -9.24 5.92
N ALA A 3 -4.29 -9.42 7.17
CA ALA A 3 -4.57 -10.74 7.70
C ALA A 3 -5.77 -11.34 6.97
N ALA A 4 -5.68 -12.62 6.64
CA ALA A 4 -6.77 -13.37 6.02
C ALA A 4 -7.71 -14.01 7.06
N THR A 5 -7.63 -13.62 8.34
CA THR A 5 -8.47 -14.18 9.41
C THR A 5 -9.40 -13.09 9.95
N VAL A 6 -10.70 -13.37 9.95
CA VAL A 6 -11.74 -12.47 10.47
C VAL A 6 -12.58 -13.27 11.46
N ASN A 7 -12.73 -12.79 12.69
CA ASN A 7 -13.48 -13.47 13.75
C ASN A 7 -13.08 -14.95 13.96
N GLY A 8 -11.80 -15.27 13.82
CA GLY A 8 -11.27 -16.63 13.96
C GLY A 8 -11.44 -17.54 12.74
N GLN A 9 -12.09 -17.06 11.68
CA GLN A 9 -12.25 -17.80 10.42
C GLN A 9 -11.23 -17.31 9.38
N ARG A 10 -10.50 -18.26 8.78
CA ARG A 10 -9.64 -17.97 7.64
C ARG A 10 -10.49 -17.80 6.37
N LEU A 11 -10.28 -16.70 5.67
CA LEU A 11 -10.94 -16.34 4.43
C LEU A 11 -10.03 -16.55 3.22
N THR A 12 -10.63 -16.92 2.09
CA THR A 12 -9.99 -17.08 0.79
C THR A 12 -10.58 -16.09 -0.19
N PHE A 13 -9.73 -15.21 -0.74
CA PHE A 13 -10.18 -14.11 -1.58
C PHE A 13 -10.00 -14.42 -3.06
N GLU A 14 -10.95 -13.93 -3.87
CA GLU A 14 -10.82 -13.85 -5.32
C GLU A 14 -11.16 -12.45 -5.80
N VAL A 15 -10.47 -12.02 -6.86
CA VAL A 15 -10.73 -10.71 -7.48
C VAL A 15 -11.98 -10.83 -8.34
N ILE A 16 -13.00 -10.03 -8.02
CA ILE A 16 -14.29 -10.06 -8.73
C ILE A 16 -14.50 -8.85 -9.64
N GLY A 17 -13.62 -7.85 -9.57
CA GLY A 17 -13.69 -6.69 -10.44
C GLY A 17 -12.84 -5.51 -10.00
N VAL A 18 -13.09 -4.38 -10.66
CA VAL A 18 -12.44 -3.10 -10.39
C VAL A 18 -13.51 -2.10 -9.97
N TRP A 19 -13.31 -1.45 -8.83
CA TRP A 19 -14.12 -0.35 -8.32
C TRP A 19 -13.19 0.76 -7.82
N ARG A 20 -13.49 2.02 -8.15
CA ARG A 20 -12.65 3.18 -7.76
C ARG A 20 -11.17 3.02 -8.12
N ARG A 21 -10.88 2.56 -9.35
CA ARG A 21 -9.49 2.31 -9.82
C ARG A 21 -8.71 1.28 -9.00
N ASN A 22 -9.38 0.49 -8.18
CA ASN A 22 -8.75 -0.50 -7.33
C ASN A 22 -9.53 -1.82 -7.39
N LEU A 23 -8.86 -2.93 -7.10
CA LEU A 23 -9.53 -4.23 -7.12
C LEU A 23 -10.52 -4.33 -5.96
N ILE A 24 -11.63 -5.01 -6.22
CA ILE A 24 -12.52 -5.52 -5.18
C ILE A 24 -12.40 -7.03 -5.15
N MET A 25 -12.40 -7.56 -3.94
CA MET A 25 -12.22 -8.97 -3.67
C MET A 25 -13.50 -9.53 -3.04
N GLN A 26 -13.88 -10.75 -3.36
CA GLN A 26 -14.89 -11.48 -2.62
C GLN A 26 -14.23 -12.61 -1.83
N ASP A 27 -14.60 -12.82 -0.58
CA ASP A 27 -14.22 -14.05 0.13
C ASP A 27 -15.20 -15.18 -0.19
N ARG A 28 -14.68 -16.40 -0.32
CA ARG A 28 -15.45 -17.58 -0.71
C ARG A 28 -16.34 -18.10 0.41
N GLU A 29 -15.98 -17.83 1.65
CA GLU A 29 -16.60 -18.41 2.82
C GLU A 29 -17.92 -17.73 3.20
N THR A 30 -18.00 -16.41 3.02
CA THR A 30 -19.18 -15.59 3.39
C THR A 30 -19.77 -14.83 2.20
N GLY A 31 -19.02 -14.73 1.10
CA GLY A 31 -19.41 -13.91 -0.05
C GLY A 31 -19.29 -12.41 0.22
N THR A 32 -18.62 -11.98 1.30
CA THR A 32 -18.42 -10.56 1.58
C THR A 32 -17.52 -9.95 0.51
N VAL A 33 -17.87 -8.75 0.06
CA VAL A 33 -17.08 -7.96 -0.90
C VAL A 33 -16.23 -6.95 -0.15
N TRP A 34 -14.94 -6.96 -0.42
CA TRP A 34 -13.89 -6.19 0.25
C TRP A 34 -13.19 -5.24 -0.72
N GLN A 35 -12.93 -4.00 -0.30
CA GLN A 35 -12.06 -3.08 -1.03
C GLN A 35 -10.60 -3.43 -0.78
N GLN A 36 -9.83 -3.79 -1.81
CA GLN A 36 -8.41 -4.16 -1.63
C GLN A 36 -7.57 -3.02 -1.03
N ALA A 37 -7.80 -1.76 -1.42
CA ALA A 37 -7.00 -0.64 -0.96
C ALA A 37 -7.11 -0.40 0.55
N THR A 38 -8.31 -0.51 1.11
CA THR A 38 -8.61 -0.16 2.52
C THR A 38 -8.79 -1.37 3.42
N GLY A 39 -9.08 -2.55 2.86
CA GLY A 39 -9.48 -3.72 3.62
C GLY A 39 -10.92 -3.65 4.13
N GLU A 40 -11.70 -2.65 3.72
CA GLU A 40 -13.09 -2.47 4.16
C GLU A 40 -14.02 -3.49 3.53
N ALA A 41 -14.90 -4.10 4.32
CA ALA A 41 -16.03 -4.87 3.83
C ALA A 41 -17.15 -3.93 3.37
N LEU A 42 -17.35 -3.85 2.05
CA LEU A 42 -18.34 -2.99 1.41
C LEU A 42 -19.76 -3.59 1.47
N TYR A 43 -19.86 -4.91 1.29
CA TYR A 43 -21.14 -5.64 1.22
C TYR A 43 -21.01 -7.04 1.81
N GLY A 44 -22.11 -7.58 2.31
CA GLY A 44 -22.18 -8.93 2.87
C GLY A 44 -22.11 -8.97 4.41
N PRO A 45 -21.99 -10.18 4.99
CA PRO A 45 -22.05 -10.39 6.44
C PRO A 45 -21.05 -9.57 7.26
N HIS A 46 -19.88 -9.26 6.72
CA HIS A 46 -18.85 -8.48 7.41
C HIS A 46 -18.90 -6.97 7.15
N LYS A 47 -19.96 -6.45 6.49
CA LYS A 47 -20.07 -5.04 6.09
C LYS A 47 -19.71 -4.08 7.23
N GLY A 48 -18.87 -3.09 6.93
CA GLY A 48 -18.42 -2.06 7.86
C GLY A 48 -17.24 -2.47 8.75
N THR A 49 -16.78 -3.71 8.66
CA THR A 49 -15.52 -4.15 9.28
C THR A 49 -14.34 -3.93 8.34
N PHE A 50 -13.12 -4.04 8.89
CA PHE A 50 -11.88 -3.88 8.17
C PHE A 50 -10.97 -5.08 8.41
N LEU A 51 -10.29 -5.54 7.36
CA LEU A 51 -9.21 -6.51 7.51
C LEU A 51 -8.06 -5.92 8.32
N GLU A 52 -7.48 -6.71 9.20
CA GLU A 52 -6.31 -6.30 9.98
C GLU A 52 -5.12 -6.06 9.05
N LEU A 53 -4.47 -4.91 9.18
CA LEU A 53 -3.27 -4.60 8.41
C LEU A 53 -2.03 -5.22 9.06
N ILE A 54 -1.47 -6.26 8.45
CA ILE A 54 -0.22 -6.90 8.91
C ILE A 54 1.04 -6.19 8.42
N GLY A 55 0.90 -5.19 7.55
CA GLY A 55 2.03 -4.46 6.98
C GLY A 55 2.73 -5.20 5.85
N GLY A 56 3.98 -4.85 5.58
CA GLY A 56 4.82 -5.39 4.52
C GLY A 56 5.98 -4.45 4.26
N GLU A 57 7.17 -4.99 4.07
CA GLU A 57 8.37 -4.22 3.80
C GLU A 57 8.73 -4.32 2.32
N GLN A 58 8.98 -3.18 1.69
CA GLN A 58 9.64 -3.13 0.39
C GLN A 58 11.13 -2.89 0.63
N THR A 59 11.98 -3.74 0.05
CA THR A 59 13.43 -3.65 0.12
C THR A 59 14.07 -4.37 -1.07
N THR A 60 15.39 -4.25 -1.22
CA THR A 60 16.16 -5.06 -2.16
C THR A 60 16.28 -6.51 -1.68
N TRP A 61 16.41 -7.45 -2.64
CA TRP A 61 16.64 -8.85 -2.32
C TRP A 61 17.92 -9.06 -1.47
N HIS A 62 18.97 -8.31 -1.78
CA HIS A 62 20.24 -8.41 -1.06
C HIS A 62 20.11 -8.02 0.42
N ASP A 63 19.43 -6.91 0.71
CA ASP A 63 19.15 -6.50 2.09
C ASP A 63 18.25 -7.53 2.80
N TRP A 64 17.20 -8.00 2.12
CA TRP A 64 16.29 -8.99 2.69
C TRP A 64 16.99 -10.28 3.10
N ILE A 65 17.74 -10.91 2.19
CA ILE A 65 18.37 -12.21 2.46
C ILE A 65 19.54 -12.09 3.45
N THR A 66 20.21 -10.92 3.50
CA THR A 66 21.21 -10.63 4.53
C THR A 66 20.58 -10.63 5.93
N ARG A 67 19.37 -10.08 6.08
CA ARG A 67 18.64 -10.04 7.36
C ARG A 67 17.91 -11.34 7.68
N TYR A 68 17.42 -12.05 6.66
CA TYR A 68 16.61 -13.26 6.80
C TYR A 68 17.17 -14.41 5.95
N PRO A 69 18.37 -14.94 6.26
CA PRO A 69 19.07 -15.91 5.42
C PRO A 69 18.34 -17.25 5.27
N ALA A 70 17.42 -17.57 6.18
CA ALA A 70 16.59 -18.77 6.13
C ALA A 70 15.28 -18.58 5.34
N THR A 71 15.08 -17.44 4.67
CA THR A 71 13.87 -17.19 3.87
C THR A 71 13.73 -18.26 2.78
N ALA A 72 12.61 -18.98 2.79
CA ALA A 72 12.23 -19.85 1.68
C ALA A 72 11.60 -19.01 0.56
N VAL A 73 12.00 -19.29 -0.68
CA VAL A 73 11.42 -18.68 -1.88
C VAL A 73 10.59 -19.74 -2.60
N SER A 74 9.38 -19.38 -3.03
CA SER A 74 8.61 -20.24 -3.91
C SER A 74 9.28 -20.23 -5.29
N VAL A 75 9.75 -21.40 -5.73
CA VAL A 75 10.28 -21.58 -7.08
C VAL A 75 9.15 -21.98 -8.02
N GLU A 76 9.22 -21.49 -9.26
CA GLU A 76 8.32 -21.94 -10.32
C GLU A 76 8.56 -23.45 -10.55
N PRO A 77 7.51 -24.28 -10.69
CA PRO A 77 7.69 -25.69 -10.99
C PRO A 77 8.32 -25.87 -12.38
N ASP A 78 9.09 -26.96 -12.58
CA ASP A 78 9.80 -27.24 -13.85
C ASP A 78 8.88 -27.27 -15.09
N ASN A 79 7.59 -27.57 -14.89
CA ASN A 79 6.58 -27.62 -15.95
C ASN A 79 5.32 -26.85 -15.50
N PRO A 80 5.32 -25.52 -15.56
CA PRO A 80 4.18 -24.72 -15.15
C PRO A 80 3.01 -24.90 -16.14
N PRO A 81 1.74 -24.81 -15.69
CA PRO A 81 0.61 -24.79 -16.59
C PRO A 81 0.79 -23.67 -17.61
N ARG A 82 0.72 -23.99 -18.91
CA ARG A 82 0.75 -22.94 -19.94
C ARG A 82 -0.52 -22.11 -19.82
N GLY A 83 -0.34 -20.82 -19.53
CA GLY A 83 -1.42 -19.84 -19.63
C GLY A 83 -1.98 -19.80 -21.05
N LEU A 84 -3.21 -19.33 -21.19
CA LEU A 84 -3.86 -19.13 -22.50
C LEU A 84 -3.07 -18.17 -23.42
N LEU A 85 -2.25 -17.31 -22.82
CA LEU A 85 -1.43 -16.30 -23.48
C LEU A 85 0.01 -16.40 -22.97
N THR A 86 0.98 -16.10 -23.83
CA THR A 86 2.36 -15.85 -23.37
C THR A 86 2.40 -14.57 -22.53
N PHE A 87 3.44 -14.43 -21.70
CA PHE A 87 3.65 -13.19 -20.92
C PHE A 87 3.67 -11.94 -21.82
N SER A 88 4.37 -12.01 -22.95
CA SER A 88 4.43 -10.92 -23.94
C SER A 88 3.08 -10.58 -24.58
N GLN A 89 2.24 -11.59 -24.86
CA GLN A 89 0.89 -11.36 -25.38
C GLN A 89 -0.01 -10.72 -24.33
N LEU A 90 0.09 -11.18 -23.08
CA LEU A 90 -0.64 -10.60 -21.97
C LEU A 90 -0.22 -9.15 -21.74
N GLU A 91 1.08 -8.87 -21.72
CA GLU A 91 1.65 -7.53 -21.55
C GLU A 91 1.16 -6.58 -22.65
N PHE A 92 1.25 -6.98 -23.93
CA PHE A 92 0.74 -6.19 -25.05
C PHE A 92 -0.75 -5.88 -24.93
N LEU A 93 -1.58 -6.86 -24.54
CA LEU A 93 -3.01 -6.64 -24.34
C LEU A 93 -3.25 -5.68 -23.18
N LEU A 94 -2.60 -5.91 -22.03
CA LEU A 94 -2.71 -5.06 -20.85
C LEU A 94 -2.30 -3.63 -21.18
N GLU A 95 -1.19 -3.39 -21.87
CA GLU A 95 -0.77 -2.06 -22.30
C GLU A 95 -1.81 -1.39 -23.19
N LYS A 96 -2.35 -2.11 -24.17
CA LYS A 96 -3.37 -1.57 -25.09
C LYS A 96 -4.66 -1.20 -24.35
N PHE A 97 -5.11 -2.02 -23.41
CA PHE A 97 -6.32 -1.77 -22.63
C PHE A 97 -6.11 -0.68 -21.57
N THR A 98 -5.03 -0.73 -20.81
CA THR A 98 -4.77 0.19 -19.69
C THR A 98 -4.22 1.54 -20.15
N GLY A 99 -3.55 1.59 -21.30
CA GLY A 99 -3.06 2.84 -21.91
C GLY A 99 -4.17 3.69 -22.55
N SER A 100 -5.27 3.06 -22.97
CA SER A 100 -6.41 3.74 -23.61
C SER A 100 -7.57 4.04 -22.66
N TYR A 101 -7.69 3.31 -21.54
CA TYR A 101 -8.80 3.46 -20.60
C TYR A 101 -8.32 3.59 -19.16
N LYS A 102 -8.45 4.79 -18.59
CA LYS A 102 -8.37 5.01 -17.15
C LYS A 102 -9.77 4.86 -16.57
N THR A 103 -9.99 3.84 -15.75
CA THR A 103 -11.23 3.77 -14.96
C THR A 103 -11.35 5.07 -14.15
N PRO A 104 -12.49 5.79 -14.21
CA PRO A 104 -12.65 6.97 -13.39
C PRO A 104 -12.76 6.55 -11.92
N GLY A 105 -11.99 7.20 -11.04
CA GLY A 105 -12.26 7.13 -9.60
C GLY A 105 -13.25 8.21 -9.18
N LEU A 106 -13.49 8.32 -7.87
CA LEU A 106 -14.35 9.36 -7.30
C LEU A 106 -13.66 10.72 -7.36
N ASN A 107 -12.34 10.76 -7.17
CA ASN A 107 -11.55 11.99 -7.24
C ASN A 107 -11.01 12.19 -8.67
N ARG A 108 -11.84 12.76 -9.55
CA ARG A 108 -11.49 12.93 -10.99
C ARG A 108 -10.58 14.14 -11.26
N ASN A 109 -10.63 15.16 -10.41
CA ASN A 109 -9.97 16.45 -10.63
C ASN A 109 -8.99 16.81 -9.50
N ASP A 110 -8.37 15.81 -8.86
CA ASP A 110 -7.36 16.08 -7.84
C ASP A 110 -6.08 16.62 -8.50
N THR A 111 -5.78 17.89 -8.26
CA THR A 111 -4.64 18.61 -8.83
C THR A 111 -3.46 18.74 -7.87
N ARG A 112 -3.57 18.20 -6.65
CA ARG A 112 -2.55 18.41 -5.60
C ARG A 112 -1.21 17.76 -5.95
N LEU A 113 -1.23 16.58 -6.59
CA LEU A 113 -0.07 15.92 -7.15
C LEU A 113 -0.42 15.20 -8.46
N PRO A 114 0.54 15.05 -9.40
CA PRO A 114 0.33 14.20 -10.56
C PRO A 114 0.03 12.75 -10.16
N SER A 115 -0.93 12.13 -10.85
CA SER A 115 -1.42 10.76 -10.56
C SER A 115 -0.33 9.68 -10.40
N HIS A 116 0.79 9.79 -11.09
CA HIS A 116 1.89 8.82 -11.10
C HIS A 116 2.96 9.08 -10.04
N VAL A 117 2.86 10.18 -9.27
CA VAL A 117 3.82 10.45 -8.19
C VAL A 117 3.69 9.37 -7.14
N GLU A 118 4.80 8.75 -6.76
CA GLU A 118 4.84 7.83 -5.63
C GLU A 118 4.87 8.60 -4.32
N VAL A 119 4.07 8.16 -3.36
CA VAL A 119 4.01 8.72 -2.01
C VAL A 119 4.10 7.61 -0.97
N GLY A 120 4.71 7.94 0.17
CA GLY A 120 4.54 7.22 1.42
C GLY A 120 3.25 7.73 2.07
N GLY A 121 2.23 6.90 2.15
CA GLY A 121 0.97 7.24 2.81
C GLY A 121 0.92 6.68 4.22
N LEU A 122 0.53 7.50 5.19
CA LEU A 122 0.35 7.10 6.59
C LEU A 122 -0.95 7.69 7.16
N VAL A 123 -1.64 6.91 8.00
CA VAL A 123 -2.85 7.33 8.73
C VAL A 123 -2.65 7.10 10.21
N LEU A 124 -2.86 8.15 11.02
CA LEU A 124 -2.82 8.08 12.48
C LEU A 124 -3.97 8.90 13.06
N ASN A 125 -4.71 8.32 14.00
CA ASN A 125 -5.83 8.97 14.69
C ASN A 125 -6.82 9.66 13.72
N GLY A 126 -7.12 9.02 12.59
CA GLY A 126 -8.02 9.54 11.55
C GLY A 126 -7.40 10.60 10.62
N ALA A 127 -6.22 11.14 10.95
CA ALA A 127 -5.51 12.07 10.06
C ALA A 127 -4.64 11.30 9.06
N SER A 128 -4.71 11.68 7.79
CA SER A 128 -3.89 11.11 6.71
C SER A 128 -2.84 12.09 6.21
N ARG A 129 -1.62 11.59 5.98
CA ARG A 129 -0.47 12.32 5.45
C ARG A 129 0.17 11.56 4.31
N ALA A 130 0.55 12.28 3.26
CA ALA A 130 1.31 11.77 2.12
C ALA A 130 2.69 12.42 2.05
N TYR A 131 3.74 11.62 1.90
CA TYR A 131 5.12 12.07 1.74
C TYR A 131 5.60 11.72 0.33
N PRO A 132 5.79 12.68 -0.59
CA PRO A 132 6.34 12.39 -1.91
C PRO A 132 7.69 11.66 -1.82
N LEU A 133 7.83 10.54 -2.53
CA LEU A 133 9.08 9.75 -2.46
C LEU A 133 10.27 10.50 -3.04
N SER A 134 10.06 11.39 -4.01
CA SER A 134 11.09 12.28 -4.53
C SER A 134 11.70 13.17 -3.45
N TYR A 135 10.87 13.63 -2.50
CA TYR A 135 11.31 14.42 -1.37
C TYR A 135 12.05 13.56 -0.33
N LEU A 136 11.49 12.40 0.01
CA LEU A 136 12.10 11.47 0.96
C LEU A 136 13.48 10.96 0.48
N ARG A 137 13.65 10.73 -0.83
CA ARG A 137 14.93 10.37 -1.44
C ARG A 137 16.02 11.42 -1.28
N GLN A 138 15.66 12.71 -1.14
CA GLN A 138 16.62 13.80 -1.01
C GLN A 138 16.97 14.09 0.45
N ARG A 139 16.01 13.96 1.36
CA ARG A 139 16.18 14.29 2.78
C ARG A 139 16.56 13.09 3.64
N GLU A 140 16.20 11.87 3.23
CA GLU A 140 16.33 10.57 3.92
C GLU A 140 15.63 10.47 5.28
N THR A 141 15.52 11.56 6.03
CA THR A 141 14.89 11.66 7.34
C THR A 141 13.99 12.88 7.39
N VAL A 142 12.72 12.67 7.72
CA VAL A 142 11.72 13.73 7.86
C VAL A 142 11.04 13.59 9.22
N ARG A 143 10.97 14.70 9.97
CA ARG A 143 10.20 14.76 11.22
C ARG A 143 8.85 15.42 10.94
N ASP A 144 7.81 14.86 11.51
CA ASP A 144 6.44 15.36 11.33
C ASP A 144 5.58 15.06 12.57
N THR A 145 4.40 15.66 12.64
CA THR A 145 3.35 15.32 13.58
C THR A 145 2.06 15.06 12.82
N VAL A 146 1.56 13.83 12.90
CA VAL A 146 0.32 13.40 12.21
C VAL A 146 -0.67 12.89 13.23
N GLY A 147 -1.90 13.43 13.23
CA GLY A 147 -2.93 13.03 14.19
C GLY A 147 -2.52 13.24 15.66
N GLY A 148 -1.68 14.25 15.94
CA GLY A 148 -1.12 14.51 17.26
C GLY A 148 0.02 13.58 17.68
N VAL A 149 0.52 12.72 16.79
CA VAL A 149 1.63 11.81 17.04
C VAL A 149 2.92 12.35 16.42
N PRO A 150 3.93 12.74 17.24
CA PRO A 150 5.27 13.03 16.75
C PRO A 150 5.90 11.77 16.16
N LEU A 151 6.45 11.88 14.96
CA LEU A 151 7.03 10.76 14.24
C LEU A 151 8.23 11.18 13.40
N VAL A 152 9.01 10.17 13.01
CA VAL A 152 10.05 10.29 11.99
C VAL A 152 9.74 9.34 10.84
N VAL A 153 9.85 9.84 9.61
CA VAL A 153 9.84 9.04 8.37
C VAL A 153 11.27 8.92 7.89
N LEU A 154 11.68 7.68 7.62
CA LEU A 154 13.01 7.33 7.15
C LEU A 154 12.92 6.69 5.78
N TYR A 155 13.78 7.12 4.88
CA TYR A 155 13.97 6.52 3.58
C TYR A 155 15.43 6.14 3.40
N ASP A 156 15.68 4.83 3.30
CA ASP A 156 16.99 4.26 3.04
C ASP A 156 17.08 4.01 1.53
N ALA A 157 17.74 4.95 0.84
CA ALA A 157 17.85 4.96 -0.61
C ALA A 157 18.63 3.76 -1.18
N PRO A 158 19.77 3.32 -0.59
CA PRO A 158 20.46 2.11 -1.04
C PRO A 158 19.58 0.86 -1.08
N ASN A 159 18.67 0.71 -0.12
CA ASN A 159 17.80 -0.47 -0.03
C ASN A 159 16.37 -0.23 -0.51
N ASP A 160 16.05 0.98 -0.98
CA ASP A 160 14.70 1.43 -1.37
C ASP A 160 13.64 1.18 -0.28
N ARG A 161 14.00 1.40 0.97
CA ARG A 161 13.17 1.10 2.15
C ARG A 161 12.52 2.36 2.70
N LEU A 162 11.23 2.27 3.00
CA LEU A 162 10.44 3.33 3.62
C LEU A 162 9.91 2.87 4.98
N HIS A 163 10.22 3.62 6.03
CA HIS A 163 9.81 3.32 7.39
C HIS A 163 9.31 4.57 8.10
N ALA A 164 8.42 4.39 9.08
CA ALA A 164 8.00 5.46 9.96
C ALA A 164 8.01 4.95 11.40
N TYR A 165 8.41 5.80 12.35
CA TYR A 165 8.51 5.44 13.76
C TYR A 165 7.99 6.57 14.63
N ARG A 166 7.32 6.24 15.73
CA ARG A 166 6.92 7.22 16.73
C ARG A 166 8.17 7.81 17.38
N GLN A 167 8.18 9.12 17.59
CA GLN A 167 9.17 9.77 18.45
C GLN A 167 8.64 9.80 19.90
N THR A 168 9.49 9.39 20.83
CA THR A 168 9.29 9.55 22.27
C THR A 168 9.52 11.00 22.68
N GLU A 169 9.03 11.39 23.86
CA GLU A 169 9.14 12.75 24.42
C GLU A 169 10.60 13.26 24.51
N ASN A 170 11.58 12.35 24.55
CA ASN A 170 13.01 12.69 24.59
C ASN A 170 13.63 12.85 23.19
N GLY A 171 12.82 12.85 22.13
CA GLY A 171 13.28 12.91 20.73
C GLY A 171 13.86 11.60 20.17
N ARG A 172 13.88 10.52 20.97
CA ARG A 172 14.32 9.18 20.53
C ARG A 172 13.19 8.47 19.79
N SER A 173 13.51 7.74 18.73
CA SER A 173 12.50 6.98 17.97
C SER A 173 12.36 5.56 18.53
N ASP A 174 11.13 5.06 18.61
CA ASP A 174 10.88 3.65 18.92
C ASP A 174 11.02 2.80 17.65
N PHE A 175 12.25 2.37 17.38
CA PHE A 175 12.56 1.55 16.20
C PHE A 175 12.03 0.11 16.28
N ASN A 176 11.50 -0.31 17.44
CA ASN A 176 10.98 -1.66 17.61
C ASN A 176 9.51 -1.78 17.16
N GLN A 177 8.83 -0.65 16.96
CA GLN A 177 7.43 -0.60 16.57
C GLN A 177 7.23 0.33 15.35
N PRO A 178 7.47 -0.16 14.13
CA PRO A 178 7.24 0.63 12.92
C PRO A 178 5.74 0.99 12.79
N LEU A 179 5.49 2.24 12.43
CA LEU A 179 4.17 2.72 12.06
C LEU A 179 3.83 2.25 10.64
N PRO A 180 2.57 1.91 10.35
CA PRO A 180 2.15 1.48 9.03
C PRO A 180 2.20 2.64 8.03
N ILE A 181 3.30 2.70 7.28
CA ILE A 181 3.46 3.58 6.11
C ILE A 181 3.44 2.74 4.84
N LYS A 182 2.68 3.17 3.84
CA LYS A 182 2.45 2.42 2.60
C LYS A 182 2.95 3.22 1.39
N ARG A 183 3.92 2.68 0.65
CA ARG A 183 4.30 3.20 -0.67
C ARG A 183 3.21 2.88 -1.70
N GLN A 184 2.80 3.89 -2.46
CA GLN A 184 1.78 3.76 -3.49
C GLN A 184 1.77 4.99 -4.40
N TYR A 185 1.16 4.90 -5.58
CA TYR A 185 0.91 6.05 -6.43
C TYR A 185 -0.14 6.99 -5.81
N TRP A 186 0.02 8.29 -6.03
CA TRP A 186 -0.88 9.34 -5.58
C TRP A 186 -2.32 9.06 -6.00
N LEU A 187 -2.52 8.62 -7.26
CA LEU A 187 -3.83 8.23 -7.79
C LEU A 187 -4.56 7.20 -6.91
N GLY A 188 -3.82 6.26 -6.31
CA GLY A 188 -4.37 5.25 -5.41
C GLY A 188 -4.59 5.82 -4.01
N TRP A 189 -3.60 6.53 -3.46
CA TRP A 189 -3.70 7.08 -2.10
C TRP A 189 -4.84 8.10 -1.97
N SER A 190 -4.86 9.12 -2.82
CA SER A 190 -5.79 10.23 -2.69
C SER A 190 -7.24 9.84 -3.02
N GLU A 191 -7.43 8.77 -3.78
CA GLU A 191 -8.75 8.18 -4.02
C GLU A 191 -9.41 7.74 -2.71
N PHE A 192 -8.65 7.07 -1.84
CA PHE A 192 -9.18 6.54 -0.58
C PHE A 192 -9.01 7.52 0.58
N HIS A 193 -8.11 8.50 0.47
CA HIS A 193 -7.81 9.47 1.51
C HIS A 193 -7.92 10.89 0.94
N PRO A 194 -9.15 11.34 0.59
CA PRO A 194 -9.38 12.62 -0.10
C PRO A 194 -8.85 13.80 0.71
N ASP A 195 -8.98 13.76 2.03
CA ASP A 195 -8.56 14.85 2.93
C ASP A 195 -7.09 14.77 3.34
N THR A 196 -6.31 13.86 2.74
CA THR A 196 -4.88 13.74 3.04
C THR A 196 -4.17 15.05 2.80
N THR A 197 -3.36 15.44 3.77
CA THR A 197 -2.40 16.54 3.58
C THR A 197 -1.13 16.00 2.95
N ILE A 198 -0.46 16.81 2.14
CA ILE A 198 0.84 16.48 1.56
C ILE A 198 1.90 17.12 2.44
N PHE A 199 2.95 16.37 2.76
CA PHE A 199 4.10 16.93 3.44
C PHE A 199 4.85 17.85 2.49
N GLU A 200 4.89 19.12 2.85
CA GLU A 200 5.70 20.16 2.23
C GLU A 200 6.48 20.82 3.36
N GLU A 201 7.77 21.07 3.14
CA GLU A 201 8.54 21.91 4.05
C GLU A 201 7.98 23.33 3.90
N LEU A 202 7.50 23.95 4.99
CA LEU A 202 7.23 25.38 4.96
C LEU A 202 8.55 26.09 4.62
N PRO A 203 8.54 27.05 3.67
CA PRO A 203 9.72 27.80 3.30
C PRO A 203 10.33 28.57 4.47
#